data_AF-A0A7S2NVY6-F1
#
_entry.id   AF-A0A7S2NVY6-F1
#
_cell.length_a   1.000
_cell.length_b   1.000
_cell.length_c   1.000
_cell.angle_alpha   90.00
_cell.angle_beta   90.00
_cell.angle_gamma   90.00
#
_symmetry.space_group_name_H-M   'P 1'
#
loop_
_entity.id
_entity.type
_entity.pdbx_description
1 polymer ?
#
loop_
_entity_poly.entity_id
_entity_poly.type
_entity_poly.pdbx_seq_one_letter_code
_entity_poly.pdbx_strand_id
1 'polypeptide(L)'
;PFTTWGQISRVVSACLHQDDPITALTSRGKWPTVCCDMLASMTMGPGTKDTDRIKCVVLMRHMLDFYKIMQDKRNFVHGSQEELTQILHLPAPICEHLLGTYTAPSYHHNKSGHHMSDRLKDKMLLSLLIVYVLGYGRGMKVSDIGPLCADCKLDVLQGCRLLREAGFVCKKKVGDTANGAFYSASLSVPLKFPPPIRVRAKK
;
A
#
# COMPACT_ATOMS: atom_id res chain seq x y z
N PRO A 1 7.43 23.74 0.05
CA PRO A 1 7.42 22.28 -0.24
C PRO A 1 6.02 21.69 0.01
N PHE A 2 5.44 21.01 -0.99
CA PHE A 2 4.17 20.31 -0.79
C PHE A 2 4.41 18.98 -0.08
N THR A 3 3.63 18.70 0.97
CA THR A 3 3.66 17.39 1.63
C THR A 3 3.09 16.33 0.69
N THR A 4 3.54 15.08 0.83
CA THR A 4 3.02 13.90 0.11
C THR A 4 1.49 13.85 0.15
N TRP A 5 0.89 14.05 1.32
CA TRP A 5 -0.56 14.06 1.51
C TRP A 5 -1.25 15.26 0.84
N GLY A 6 -0.61 16.43 0.84
CA GLY A 6 -1.10 17.61 0.14
C GLY A 6 -1.18 17.39 -1.36
N GLN A 7 -0.17 16.75 -1.95
CA GLN A 7 -0.17 16.40 -3.37
C GLN A 7 -1.30 15.44 -3.72
N ILE A 8 -1.47 14.36 -2.95
CA ILE A 8 -2.55 13.38 -3.14
C ILE A 8 -3.92 14.05 -3.00
N SER A 9 -4.10 14.85 -1.95
CA SER A 9 -5.37 15.54 -1.70
C SER A 9 -5.78 16.45 -2.85
N ARG A 10 -4.84 17.17 -3.47
CA ARG A 10 -5.15 18.02 -4.63
C ARG A 10 -5.56 17.24 -5.86
N VAL A 11 -4.86 16.16 -6.16
CA VAL A 11 -5.19 15.30 -7.31
C VAL A 11 -6.60 14.74 -7.12
N VAL A 12 -6.90 14.19 -5.94
CA VAL A 12 -8.23 13.67 -5.63
C VAL A 12 -9.29 14.76 -5.73
N SER A 13 -9.09 15.91 -5.07
CA SER A 13 -10.04 17.01 -5.13
C SER A 13 -10.28 17.49 -6.57
N ALA A 14 -9.23 17.64 -7.38
CA ALA A 14 -9.36 18.08 -8.77
C ALA A 14 -10.15 17.08 -9.62
N CYS A 15 -9.88 15.77 -9.47
CA CYS A 15 -10.59 14.73 -10.21
C CYS A 15 -12.05 14.59 -9.77
N LEU A 16 -12.36 14.77 -8.48
CA LEU A 16 -13.73 14.68 -7.97
C LEU A 16 -14.66 15.78 -8.51
N HIS A 17 -14.12 16.86 -9.05
CA HIS A 17 -14.89 17.94 -9.69
C HIS A 17 -15.03 17.77 -11.21
N GLN A 18 -14.53 16.67 -11.79
CA GLN A 18 -14.71 16.36 -13.22
C GLN A 18 -16.03 15.61 -13.45
N ASP A 19 -16.52 15.64 -14.69
CA ASP A 19 -17.75 14.93 -15.09
C ASP A 19 -17.63 13.41 -14.91
N ASP A 20 -16.45 12.85 -15.18
CA ASP A 20 -16.10 11.46 -14.89
C ASP A 20 -14.87 11.38 -13.96
N PRO A 21 -15.09 11.40 -12.63
CA PRO A 21 -14.00 11.36 -11.66
C PRO A 21 -13.14 10.09 -11.71
N ILE A 22 -13.72 8.94 -12.09
CA ILE A 22 -12.98 7.67 -12.15
C ILE A 22 -12.02 7.70 -13.31
N THR A 23 -12.50 8.07 -14.50
CA THR A 23 -11.64 8.21 -15.68
C THR A 23 -10.60 9.30 -15.46
N ALA A 24 -10.97 10.43 -14.83
CA ALA A 24 -10.01 11.49 -14.51
C ALA A 24 -8.86 10.98 -13.61
N LEU A 25 -9.16 10.21 -12.55
CA LEU A 25 -8.15 9.61 -11.68
C LEU A 25 -7.31 8.56 -12.42
N THR A 26 -7.97 7.69 -13.19
CA THR A 26 -7.36 6.48 -13.75
C THR A 26 -6.72 6.68 -15.14
N SER A 27 -6.89 7.86 -15.74
CA SER A 27 -6.37 8.22 -17.07
C SER A 27 -4.85 8.09 -17.22
N ARG A 28 -4.09 8.14 -16.12
CA ARG A 28 -2.63 8.09 -16.13
C ARG A 28 -2.08 6.73 -15.74
N GLY A 29 -1.64 5.97 -16.74
CA GLY A 29 -0.97 4.68 -16.57
C GLY A 29 -1.95 3.55 -16.25
N LYS A 30 -1.42 2.33 -16.15
CA LYS A 30 -2.23 1.16 -15.79
C LYS A 30 -2.39 1.09 -14.28
N TRP A 31 -3.63 1.10 -13.82
CA TRP A 31 -3.93 0.96 -12.40
C TRP A 31 -3.94 -0.51 -11.97
N PRO A 32 -3.43 -0.84 -10.76
CA PRO A 32 -3.59 -2.17 -10.19
C PRO A 32 -5.08 -2.53 -10.04
N THR A 33 -5.44 -3.78 -10.36
CA THR A 33 -6.84 -4.24 -10.33
C THR A 33 -7.48 -3.99 -8.97
N VAL A 34 -6.75 -4.26 -7.87
CA VAL A 34 -7.24 -4.01 -6.51
C VAL A 34 -7.62 -2.54 -6.26
N CYS A 35 -6.91 -1.59 -6.86
CA CYS A 35 -7.22 -0.16 -6.75
C CYS A 35 -8.49 0.18 -7.55
N CYS A 36 -8.64 -0.39 -8.75
CA CYS A 36 -9.84 -0.20 -9.57
C CYS A 36 -11.09 -0.72 -8.87
N ASP A 37 -11.02 -1.94 -8.32
CA ASP A 37 -12.13 -2.57 -7.59
C ASP A 37 -12.52 -1.74 -6.36
N MET A 38 -11.54 -1.17 -5.65
CA MET A 38 -11.78 -0.25 -4.54
C MET A 38 -12.54 1.00 -4.99
N LEU A 39 -12.08 1.67 -6.05
CA LEU A 39 -12.75 2.86 -6.57
C LEU A 39 -14.18 2.57 -7.03
N ALA A 40 -14.40 1.44 -7.69
CA ALA A 40 -15.71 1.01 -8.15
C ALA A 40 -16.72 0.81 -7.00
N SER A 41 -16.23 0.53 -5.78
CA SER A 41 -17.07 0.37 -4.58
C SER A 41 -17.40 1.68 -3.84
N MET A 42 -16.87 2.83 -4.31
CA MET A 42 -16.98 4.13 -3.64
C MET A 42 -17.94 5.06 -4.35
N THR A 43 -18.54 5.99 -3.59
CA THR A 43 -19.30 7.08 -4.19
C THR A 43 -18.35 8.14 -4.71
N MET A 44 -18.48 8.47 -6.00
CA MET A 44 -17.63 9.45 -6.69
C MET A 44 -18.38 10.77 -6.89
N GLY A 45 -17.67 11.89 -6.80
CA GLY A 45 -18.19 13.22 -7.04
C GLY A 45 -17.90 14.23 -5.92
N PRO A 46 -18.23 15.51 -6.12
CA PRO A 46 -17.96 16.57 -5.15
C PRO A 46 -18.67 16.30 -3.82
N GLY A 47 -17.98 16.50 -2.71
CA GLY A 47 -18.55 16.35 -1.36
C GLY A 47 -18.77 14.89 -0.90
N THR A 48 -18.24 13.90 -1.63
CA THR A 48 -18.34 12.49 -1.22
C THR A 48 -17.71 12.22 0.14
N LYS A 49 -18.39 11.39 0.95
CA LYS A 49 -17.88 10.88 2.23
C LYS A 49 -16.69 9.92 2.05
N ASP A 50 -16.48 9.42 0.84
CA ASP A 50 -15.38 8.50 0.52
C ASP A 50 -14.07 9.22 0.17
N THR A 51 -14.01 10.56 0.26
CA THR A 51 -12.84 11.35 -0.16
C THR A 51 -11.51 10.85 0.43
N ASP A 52 -11.46 10.55 1.73
CA ASP A 52 -10.22 10.05 2.34
C ASP A 52 -9.90 8.60 1.95
N ARG A 53 -10.92 7.77 1.70
CA ARG A 53 -10.72 6.42 1.17
C ARG A 53 -10.14 6.47 -0.23
N ILE A 54 -10.62 7.39 -1.09
CA ILE A 54 -10.08 7.62 -2.42
C ILE A 54 -8.61 8.07 -2.35
N LYS A 55 -8.26 8.97 -1.42
CA LYS A 55 -6.85 9.35 -1.18
C LYS A 55 -6.00 8.15 -0.76
N CYS A 56 -6.53 7.25 0.08
CA CYS A 56 -5.85 6.00 0.42
C CYS A 56 -5.62 5.12 -0.81
N VAL A 57 -6.58 5.00 -1.73
CA VAL A 57 -6.39 4.25 -2.98
C VAL A 57 -5.29 4.87 -3.85
N VAL A 58 -5.28 6.20 -3.99
CA VAL A 58 -4.23 6.91 -4.75
C VAL A 58 -2.85 6.68 -4.13
N LEU A 59 -2.73 6.78 -2.80
CA LEU A 59 -1.49 6.46 -2.10
C LEU A 59 -1.07 5.01 -2.34
N MET A 60 -2.01 4.07 -2.22
CA MET A 60 -1.77 2.65 -2.41
C MET A 60 -1.27 2.35 -3.82
N ARG A 61 -1.86 2.99 -4.84
CA ARG A 61 -1.41 2.89 -6.23
C ARG A 61 0.05 3.31 -6.38
N HIS A 62 0.45 4.45 -5.80
CA HIS A 62 1.84 4.89 -5.83
C HIS A 62 2.79 3.96 -5.08
N MET A 63 2.36 3.42 -3.93
CA MET A 63 3.14 2.45 -3.18
C MET A 63 3.30 1.13 -3.95
N LEU A 64 2.26 0.64 -4.62
CA LEU A 64 2.32 -0.58 -5.44
C LEU A 64 3.26 -0.40 -6.64
N ASP A 65 3.17 0.74 -7.34
CA ASP A 65 4.07 1.08 -8.45
C ASP A 65 5.54 1.08 -7.98
N PHE A 66 5.82 1.76 -6.86
CA PHE A 66 7.15 1.78 -6.25
C PHE A 66 7.64 0.37 -5.87
N TYR A 67 6.79 -0.40 -5.20
CA TYR A 67 7.12 -1.73 -4.73
C TYR A 67 7.49 -2.67 -5.89
N LYS A 68 6.69 -2.63 -6.95
CA LYS A 68 6.91 -3.44 -8.15
C LYS A 68 8.23 -3.10 -8.82
N ILE A 69 8.55 -1.82 -8.98
CA ILE A 69 9.82 -1.40 -9.59
C ILE A 69 11.00 -1.85 -8.72
N MET A 70 10.90 -1.72 -7.39
CA MET A 70 11.94 -2.21 -6.49
C MET A 70 12.12 -3.72 -6.61
N GLN A 71 11.06 -4.51 -6.70
CA GLN A 71 11.16 -5.96 -6.95
C GLN A 71 11.84 -6.26 -8.30
N ASP A 72 11.40 -5.60 -9.38
CA ASP A 72 11.91 -5.82 -10.74
C ASP A 72 13.41 -5.45 -10.84
N LYS A 73 13.86 -4.49 -10.04
CA LYS A 73 15.25 -4.04 -9.96
C LYS A 73 16.05 -4.75 -8.86
N ARG A 74 15.60 -5.91 -8.38
CA ARG A 74 16.27 -6.73 -7.35
C ARG A 74 16.58 -5.92 -6.08
N ASN A 75 15.61 -5.12 -5.64
CA ASN A 75 15.64 -4.25 -4.47
C ASN A 75 16.67 -3.12 -4.50
N PHE A 76 17.27 -2.81 -5.65
CA PHE A 76 18.21 -1.69 -5.79
C PHE A 76 17.91 -0.84 -7.02
N VAL A 77 17.73 0.47 -6.81
CA VAL A 77 17.58 1.45 -7.90
C VAL A 77 18.71 2.46 -7.84
N HIS A 78 19.39 2.66 -8.97
CA HIS A 78 20.47 3.63 -9.10
C HIS A 78 19.92 4.97 -9.64
N GLY A 79 20.58 6.06 -9.26
CA GLY A 79 20.32 7.38 -9.83
C GLY A 79 20.08 8.49 -8.81
N SER A 80 20.03 9.73 -9.28
CA SER A 80 19.63 10.89 -8.48
C SER A 80 18.15 10.82 -8.11
N GLN A 81 17.71 11.63 -7.15
CA GLN A 81 16.30 11.71 -6.81
C GLN A 81 15.43 12.16 -8.00
N GLU A 82 15.93 13.03 -8.88
CA GLU A 82 15.18 13.43 -10.09
C GLU A 82 15.08 12.27 -11.08
N GLU A 83 16.17 11.55 -11.32
CA GLU A 83 16.19 10.37 -12.19
C GLU A 83 15.23 9.29 -11.67
N LEU A 84 15.26 9.03 -10.36
CA LEU A 84 14.36 8.08 -9.72
C LEU A 84 12.91 8.50 -9.82
N THR A 85 12.60 9.79 -9.73
CA THR A 85 11.24 10.31 -9.91
C THR A 85 10.71 10.02 -11.33
N GLN A 86 11.58 10.16 -12.34
CA GLN A 86 11.24 9.83 -13.72
C GLN A 86 11.09 8.31 -13.94
N ILE A 87 12.02 7.51 -13.43
CA ILE A 87 12.01 6.04 -13.53
C ILE A 87 10.77 5.45 -12.82
N LEU A 88 10.41 6.00 -11.66
CA LEU A 88 9.30 5.53 -10.85
C LEU A 88 7.95 6.06 -11.35
N HIS A 89 7.94 7.05 -12.25
CA HIS A 89 6.74 7.74 -12.72
C HIS A 89 5.86 8.26 -11.56
N LEU A 90 6.49 8.70 -10.48
CA LEU A 90 5.83 9.22 -9.28
C LEU A 90 5.97 10.74 -9.20
N PRO A 91 5.02 11.46 -8.58
CA PRO A 91 5.26 12.86 -8.21
C PRO A 91 6.45 12.96 -7.24
N ALA A 92 7.32 13.95 -7.43
CA ALA A 92 8.55 14.09 -6.64
C ALA A 92 8.34 14.03 -5.11
N PRO A 93 7.33 14.68 -4.50
CA PRO A 93 7.09 14.60 -3.05
C PRO A 93 6.68 13.20 -2.57
N ILE A 94 6.13 12.38 -3.47
CA ILE A 94 5.76 11.00 -3.16
C ILE A 94 6.99 10.10 -3.31
N CYS A 95 7.74 10.27 -4.40
CA CYS A 95 9.00 9.57 -4.63
C CYS A 95 9.96 9.74 -3.46
N GLU A 96 10.23 10.99 -3.06
CA GLU A 96 11.10 11.33 -1.93
C GLU A 96 10.68 10.65 -0.63
N HIS A 97 9.38 10.72 -0.33
CA HIS A 97 8.83 10.12 0.88
C HIS A 97 8.98 8.59 0.89
N LEU A 98 8.68 7.92 -0.23
CA LEU A 98 8.81 6.46 -0.33
C LEU A 98 10.27 6.02 -0.23
N LEU A 99 11.18 6.72 -0.91
CA LEU A 99 12.62 6.46 -0.80
C LEU A 99 13.10 6.65 0.64
N GLY A 100 12.79 7.78 1.28
CA GLY A 100 13.20 8.04 2.66
C GLY A 100 12.58 7.11 3.71
N THR A 101 11.43 6.49 3.41
CA THR A 101 10.70 5.65 4.38
C THR A 101 11.00 4.16 4.24
N TYR A 102 11.18 3.68 2.99
CA TYR A 102 11.23 2.26 2.65
C TYR A 102 12.53 1.84 1.95
N THR A 103 13.51 2.74 1.84
CA THR A 103 14.84 2.41 1.34
C THR A 103 15.92 3.03 2.21
N ALA A 104 17.16 2.62 2.00
CA ALA A 104 18.33 3.29 2.54
C ALA A 104 19.28 3.62 1.38
N PRO A 105 20.00 4.76 1.43
CA PRO A 105 21.10 5.03 0.53
C PRO A 105 22.11 3.87 0.59
N SER A 106 22.50 3.37 -0.57
CA SER A 106 23.43 2.26 -0.72
C SER A 106 24.32 2.45 -1.94
N TYR A 107 25.41 1.69 -1.99
CA TYR A 107 26.37 1.69 -3.08
C TYR A 107 26.57 0.27 -3.58
N HIS A 108 26.17 0.01 -4.84
CA HIS A 108 26.31 -1.31 -5.47
C HIS A 108 26.98 -1.15 -6.83
N HIS A 109 27.99 -1.99 -7.13
CA HIS A 109 28.70 -2.00 -8.41
C HIS A 109 29.14 -0.60 -8.90
N ASN A 110 29.75 0.19 -8.03
CA ASN A 110 30.19 1.56 -8.32
C ASN A 110 29.07 2.56 -8.68
N LYS A 111 27.84 2.27 -8.29
CA LYS A 111 26.69 3.16 -8.47
C LYS A 111 26.05 3.49 -7.12
N SER A 112 25.82 4.77 -6.89
CA SER A 112 24.98 5.23 -5.78
C SER A 112 23.51 5.04 -6.12
N GLY A 113 22.73 4.73 -5.09
CA GLY A 113 21.31 4.51 -5.24
C GLY A 113 20.63 4.19 -3.93
N HIS A 114 19.47 3.56 -4.03
CA HIS A 114 18.62 3.20 -2.91
C HIS A 114 18.38 1.70 -2.89
N HIS A 115 18.59 1.10 -1.72
CA HIS A 115 18.36 -0.32 -1.48
C HIS A 115 17.21 -0.54 -0.51
N MET A 116 16.35 -1.52 -0.80
CA MET A 116 15.29 -1.98 0.09
C MET A 116 15.70 -3.31 0.74
N SER A 117 16.14 -3.24 2.00
CA SER A 117 16.39 -4.46 2.79
C SER A 117 15.10 -5.21 3.10
N ASP A 118 15.19 -6.49 3.48
CA ASP A 118 14.02 -7.30 3.84
C ASP A 118 13.18 -6.66 4.95
N ARG A 119 13.81 -6.02 5.94
CA ARG A 119 13.10 -5.29 6.99
C ARG A 119 12.31 -4.09 6.44
N LEU A 120 12.86 -3.36 5.49
CA LEU A 120 12.18 -2.22 4.86
C LEU A 120 11.08 -2.67 3.90
N LYS A 121 11.29 -3.82 3.25
CA LYS A 121 10.28 -4.51 2.45
C LYS A 121 9.08 -4.92 3.30
N ASP A 122 9.31 -5.56 4.45
CA ASP A 122 8.24 -5.94 5.39
C ASP A 122 7.50 -4.71 5.92
N LYS A 123 8.23 -3.63 6.27
CA LYS A 123 7.64 -2.34 6.66
C LYS A 123 6.73 -1.79 5.55
N MET A 124 7.16 -1.86 4.29
CA MET A 124 6.38 -1.38 3.16
C MET A 124 5.12 -2.21 2.92
N LEU A 125 5.25 -3.54 2.93
CA LEU A 125 4.13 -4.47 2.79
C LEU A 125 3.11 -4.29 3.91
N LEU A 126 3.57 -4.09 5.15
CA LEU A 126 2.69 -3.77 6.28
C LEU A 126 1.94 -2.46 6.06
N SER A 127 2.64 -1.39 5.65
CA SER A 127 1.99 -0.12 5.34
C SER A 127 0.96 -0.25 4.19
N LEU A 128 1.28 -1.01 3.14
CA LEU A 128 0.34 -1.32 2.05
C LEU A 128 -0.92 -2.03 2.57
N LEU A 129 -0.77 -3.05 3.41
CA LEU A 129 -1.90 -3.76 4.02
C LEU A 129 -2.77 -2.83 4.89
N ILE A 130 -2.16 -1.93 5.66
CA ILE A 130 -2.90 -0.97 6.49
C ILE A 130 -3.65 0.04 5.61
N VAL A 131 -3.00 0.61 4.59
CA VAL A 131 -3.63 1.54 3.64
C VAL A 131 -4.76 0.86 2.88
N TYR A 132 -4.60 -0.42 2.53
CA TYR A 132 -5.65 -1.21 1.92
C TYR A 132 -6.87 -1.35 2.83
N VAL A 133 -6.69 -1.67 4.12
CA VAL A 133 -7.83 -1.72 5.07
C VAL A 133 -8.50 -0.36 5.22
N LEU A 134 -7.73 0.73 5.26
CA LEU A 134 -8.25 2.11 5.32
C LEU A 134 -9.07 2.46 4.08
N GLY A 135 -8.61 2.10 2.89
CA GLY A 135 -9.33 2.37 1.65
C GLY A 135 -10.55 1.47 1.46
N TYR A 136 -10.45 0.18 1.77
CA TYR A 136 -11.52 -0.80 1.49
C TYR A 136 -12.61 -0.79 2.55
N GLY A 137 -12.24 -0.63 3.82
CA GLY A 137 -13.11 -0.97 4.95
C GLY A 137 -13.83 0.22 5.58
N ARG A 138 -15.16 0.26 5.49
CA ARG A 138 -15.96 1.05 6.45
C ARG A 138 -15.72 0.48 7.85
N GLY A 139 -15.15 1.29 8.74
CA GLY A 139 -14.84 0.87 10.12
C GLY A 139 -13.62 -0.04 10.26
N MET A 140 -12.55 0.18 9.47
CA MET A 140 -11.26 -0.53 9.62
C MET A 140 -11.35 -2.06 9.48
N LYS A 141 -12.21 -2.53 8.56
CA LYS A 141 -12.45 -3.96 8.33
C LYS A 141 -12.51 -4.27 6.85
N VAL A 142 -11.77 -5.30 6.43
CA VAL A 142 -11.80 -5.84 5.07
C VAL A 142 -12.20 -7.31 5.09
N SER A 143 -13.01 -7.73 4.12
CA SER A 143 -13.52 -9.10 4.01
C SER A 143 -12.46 -10.08 3.55
N ASP A 144 -11.59 -9.66 2.65
CA ASP A 144 -10.53 -10.49 2.08
C ASP A 144 -9.29 -9.65 1.77
N ILE A 145 -8.12 -10.07 2.26
CA ILE A 145 -6.82 -9.46 1.94
C ILE A 145 -6.11 -10.13 0.75
N GLY A 146 -6.65 -11.25 0.27
CA GLY A 146 -6.11 -12.05 -0.83
C GLY A 146 -5.77 -11.25 -2.09
N PRO A 147 -6.67 -10.38 -2.60
CA PRO A 147 -6.39 -9.58 -3.79
C PRO A 147 -5.13 -8.72 -3.68
N LEU A 148 -4.94 -8.00 -2.56
CA LEU A 148 -3.72 -7.20 -2.35
C LEU A 148 -2.48 -8.09 -2.20
N CYS A 149 -2.61 -9.23 -1.51
CA CYS A 149 -1.51 -10.16 -1.34
C CYS A 149 -1.05 -10.71 -2.71
N ALA A 150 -1.97 -11.02 -3.61
CA ALA A 150 -1.67 -11.47 -4.96
C ALA A 150 -0.90 -10.39 -5.76
N ASP A 151 -1.38 -9.14 -5.74
CA ASP A 151 -0.69 -8.01 -6.40
C ASP A 151 0.73 -7.78 -5.85
N CYS A 152 0.93 -8.01 -4.55
CA CYS A 152 2.23 -7.89 -3.89
C CYS A 152 3.13 -9.14 -4.04
N LYS A 153 2.64 -10.24 -4.64
CA LYS A 153 3.29 -11.57 -4.58
C LYS A 153 3.64 -11.99 -3.13
N LEU A 154 2.75 -11.67 -2.20
CA LEU A 154 2.86 -11.94 -0.78
C LEU A 154 2.00 -13.17 -0.43
N ASP A 155 2.56 -14.11 0.33
CA ASP A 155 1.76 -15.18 0.90
C ASP A 155 0.71 -14.62 1.87
N VAL A 156 -0.54 -15.09 1.78
CA VAL A 156 -1.66 -14.55 2.57
C VAL A 156 -1.45 -14.76 4.08
N LEU A 157 -0.81 -15.85 4.50
CA LEU A 157 -0.50 -16.09 5.91
C LEU A 157 0.59 -15.14 6.39
N GLN A 158 1.60 -14.85 5.56
CA GLN A 158 2.59 -13.81 5.83
C GLN A 158 1.92 -12.42 5.95
N GLY A 159 0.99 -12.07 5.05
CA GLY A 159 0.20 -10.85 5.14
C GLY A 159 -0.61 -10.76 6.44
N CYS A 160 -1.26 -11.86 6.83
CA CYS A 160 -1.95 -11.95 8.13
C CYS A 160 -1.01 -11.76 9.32
N ARG A 161 0.22 -12.30 9.24
CA ARG A 161 1.22 -12.16 10.31
C ARG A 161 1.62 -10.69 10.47
N LEU A 162 1.96 -10.01 9.37
CA LEU A 162 2.30 -8.58 9.37
C LEU A 162 1.17 -7.74 9.99
N LEU A 163 -0.08 -7.98 9.55
CA LEU A 163 -1.24 -7.28 10.09
C LEU A 163 -1.45 -7.53 11.59
N ARG A 164 -1.25 -8.76 12.07
CA ARG A 164 -1.33 -9.08 13.50
C ARG A 164 -0.24 -8.37 14.33
N GLU A 165 0.96 -8.19 13.78
CA GLU A 165 2.02 -7.40 14.41
C GLU A 165 1.61 -5.92 14.58
N ALA A 166 0.79 -5.39 13.67
CA ALA A 166 0.15 -4.08 13.80
C ALA A 166 -1.14 -4.05 14.63
N GLY A 167 -1.50 -5.16 15.30
CA GLY A 167 -2.66 -5.24 16.19
C GLY A 167 -4.00 -5.58 15.50
N PHE A 168 -3.99 -5.93 14.21
CA PHE A 168 -5.20 -6.38 13.52
C PHE A 168 -5.57 -7.81 13.91
N VAL A 169 -6.88 -8.05 13.97
CA VAL A 169 -7.44 -9.40 14.08
C VAL A 169 -7.64 -9.95 12.67
N CYS A 170 -6.88 -10.99 12.32
CA CYS A 170 -7.02 -11.71 11.05
C CYS A 170 -7.73 -13.04 11.24
N LYS A 171 -8.88 -13.24 10.59
CA LYS A 171 -9.71 -14.45 10.69
C LYS A 171 -9.83 -15.14 9.33
N LYS A 172 -9.53 -16.44 9.32
CA LYS A 172 -9.87 -17.33 8.20
C LYS A 172 -11.39 -17.42 8.08
N LYS A 173 -11.89 -17.31 6.86
CA LYS A 173 -13.29 -17.51 6.51
C LYS A 173 -13.37 -18.58 5.43
N VAL A 174 -14.46 -19.32 5.44
CA VAL A 174 -14.80 -20.30 4.41
C VAL A 174 -15.79 -19.60 3.46
N GLY A 175 -15.61 -19.77 2.15
CA GLY A 175 -16.55 -19.28 1.15
C GLY A 175 -16.20 -19.77 -0.25
N ASP A 176 -16.96 -19.30 -1.23
CA ASP A 176 -16.96 -19.79 -2.61
C ASP A 176 -15.81 -19.24 -3.46
N THR A 177 -14.57 -19.22 -2.93
CA THR A 177 -13.38 -18.94 -3.74
C THR A 177 -12.76 -20.26 -4.22
N ALA A 178 -11.96 -20.21 -5.30
CA ALA A 178 -11.33 -21.40 -5.89
C ALA A 178 -10.52 -22.25 -4.89
N ASN A 179 -10.05 -21.65 -3.79
CA ASN A 179 -9.29 -22.32 -2.73
C ASN A 179 -10.12 -22.55 -1.44
N GLY A 180 -11.43 -22.27 -1.45
CA GLY A 180 -12.39 -22.49 -0.36
C GLY A 180 -12.20 -21.65 0.91
N ALA A 181 -11.10 -20.91 1.02
CA ALA A 181 -10.78 -20.09 2.18
C ALA A 181 -10.17 -18.75 1.81
N PHE A 182 -10.59 -17.72 2.55
CA PHE A 182 -10.07 -16.36 2.43
C PHE A 182 -9.83 -15.76 3.83
N TYR A 183 -9.07 -14.66 3.91
CA TYR A 183 -8.68 -14.08 5.19
C TYR A 183 -9.19 -12.66 5.32
N SER A 184 -10.08 -12.45 6.29
CA SER A 184 -10.54 -11.13 6.68
C SER A 184 -9.61 -10.49 7.71
N ALA A 185 -9.49 -9.17 7.67
CA ALA A 185 -8.74 -8.39 8.65
C ALA A 185 -9.59 -7.26 9.22
N SER A 186 -9.46 -7.00 10.52
CA SER A 186 -10.15 -5.90 11.19
C SER A 186 -9.32 -5.32 12.33
N LEU A 187 -9.37 -4.01 12.50
CA LEU A 187 -8.81 -3.30 13.66
C LEU A 187 -9.96 -2.81 14.54
N SER A 188 -9.91 -3.13 15.83
CA SER A 188 -10.89 -2.68 16.82
C SER A 188 -10.17 -1.96 17.96
N VAL A 189 -10.83 -0.95 18.53
CA VAL A 189 -10.36 -0.29 19.76
C VAL A 189 -10.99 -0.94 21.01
N PRO A 190 -10.24 -1.08 22.13
CA PRO A 190 -8.82 -0.76 22.28
C PRO A 190 -7.91 -1.69 21.47
N LEU A 191 -6.78 -1.17 21.00
CA LEU A 191 -5.81 -1.95 20.22
C LEU A 191 -5.28 -3.12 21.05
N LYS A 192 -5.29 -4.32 20.46
CA LYS A 192 -4.77 -5.54 21.08
C LYS A 192 -3.51 -5.97 20.35
N PHE A 193 -2.36 -5.70 20.95
CA PHE A 193 -1.08 -6.20 20.45
C PHE A 193 -0.82 -7.61 20.96
N PRO A 194 -0.20 -8.49 20.14
CA PRO A 194 0.22 -9.79 20.61
C PRO A 194 1.23 -9.63 21.77
N PRO A 195 1.20 -10.53 22.78
CA PRO A 195 2.17 -10.48 23.86
C PRO A 195 3.59 -10.65 23.29
N PRO A 196 4.61 -9.99 23.89
CA PRO A 196 5.98 -10.13 23.44
C PRO A 196 6.40 -11.60 23.47
N ILE A 197 7.02 -12.06 22.38
CA ILE A 197 7.52 -13.44 22.26
C ILE A 197 8.61 -13.63 23.30
N ARG A 198 8.28 -14.31 24.41
CA ARG A 198 9.29 -14.76 25.36
C ARG A 198 10.01 -15.94 24.72
N VAL A 199 11.21 -15.70 24.18
CA VAL A 199 12.12 -16.79 23.82
C VAL A 199 12.36 -17.58 25.09
N ARG A 200 11.79 -18.78 25.20
CA ARG A 200 12.16 -19.72 26.26
C ARG A 200 13.64 -20.00 26.05
N ALA A 201 14.49 -19.41 26.89
CA ALA A 201 15.84 -19.91 27.07
C ALA A 201 15.70 -21.40 27.39
N LYS A 202 16.13 -22.26 26.46
CA LYS A 202 16.31 -23.67 26.75
C LYS A 202 17.33 -23.71 27.90
N LYS A 203 16.88 -24.11 29.08
CA LYS A 203 17.77 -24.61 30.13
C LYS A 203 18.28 -25.98 29.70
#